data_AF-A0A9N9E2N8-F1
#
_entry.id   AF-A0A9N9E2N8-F1
#
_cell.length_a   1.000
_cell.length_b   1.000
_cell.length_c   1.000
_cell.angle_alpha   90.00
_cell.angle_beta   90.00
_cell.angle_gamma   90.00
#
_symmetry.space_group_name_H-M   'P 1'
#
loop_
_entity.id
_entity.type
_entity.pdbx_description
1 polymer ?
#
loop_
_entity_poly.entity_id
_entity_poly.type
_entity_poly.pdbx_seq_one_letter_code
_entity_poly.pdbx_strand_id
1 'polypeptide(L)'
;MGTSYEAINAFATAGITITARHMDKKKADLAELHDDLINTYLNRDIRKATILNIDDYHNIHAKWTPDTCSTSTVSHMATQMLNSIETDAIPIYGLNGVSVHNHALIDPLIISKYLDEKYMRVMTVTFSGRFYHDD
;
A
#
# COMPACT_ATOMS: atom_id res chain seq x y z
N MET A 1 23.06 -4.92 10.40
CA MET A 1 23.70 -5.19 11.71
C MET A 1 22.73 -6.05 12.51
N GLY A 2 23.11 -7.26 12.89
CA GLY A 2 22.27 -8.17 13.67
C GLY A 2 23.07 -8.79 14.81
N THR A 3 22.45 -8.91 15.98
CA THR A 3 23.03 -9.55 17.18
C THR A 3 23.18 -11.06 16.94
N SER A 4 24.32 -11.64 17.34
CA SER A 4 24.59 -13.06 17.11
C SER A 4 23.71 -13.95 18.01
N TYR A 5 23.44 -15.19 17.56
CA TYR A 5 22.61 -16.14 18.30
C TYR A 5 23.15 -16.46 19.69
N GLU A 6 24.48 -16.43 19.85
CA GLU A 6 25.17 -16.63 21.13
C GLU A 6 24.82 -15.52 22.11
N ALA A 7 24.81 -14.26 21.66
CA ALA A 7 24.43 -13.12 22.49
C ALA A 7 22.95 -13.17 22.89
N ILE A 8 22.05 -13.55 21.96
CA ILE A 8 20.61 -13.75 22.27
C ILE A 8 20.42 -14.84 23.32
N ASN A 9 21.09 -15.99 23.15
CA ASN A 9 21.00 -17.08 24.09
C ASN A 9 21.64 -16.75 25.45
N ALA A 10 22.70 -15.95 25.48
CA ALA A 10 23.30 -15.47 26.73
C ALA A 10 22.33 -14.57 27.51
N PHE A 11 21.69 -13.60 26.86
CA PHE A 11 20.66 -12.77 27.50
C PHE A 11 19.45 -13.58 27.93
N ALA A 12 19.07 -14.61 27.16
CA ALA A 12 17.96 -15.49 27.52
C ALA A 12 18.31 -16.35 28.74
N THR A 13 19.55 -16.84 28.82
CA THR A 13 20.06 -17.56 29.99
C THR A 13 20.12 -16.67 31.23
N ALA A 14 20.41 -15.38 31.05
CA ALA A 14 20.34 -14.37 32.09
C ALA A 14 18.90 -13.99 32.50
N GLY A 15 17.87 -14.56 31.86
CA GLY A 15 16.46 -14.29 32.15
C GLY A 15 15.94 -12.94 31.61
N ILE A 16 16.71 -12.26 30.76
CA ILE A 16 16.38 -10.92 30.25
C ILE A 16 15.57 -11.01 28.94
N THR A 17 15.73 -12.08 28.17
CA THR A 17 15.05 -12.27 26.88
C THR A 17 14.72 -13.75 26.59
N ILE A 18 14.28 -14.05 25.37
CA ILE A 18 13.98 -15.41 24.87
C ILE A 18 15.11 -15.95 24.01
N THR A 19 15.28 -17.28 23.98
CA THR A 19 16.33 -17.92 23.18
C THR A 19 16.05 -17.80 21.68
N ALA A 20 17.11 -17.82 20.88
CA ALA A 20 17.01 -17.84 19.42
C ALA A 20 16.16 -19.02 18.93
N ARG A 21 16.35 -20.20 19.53
CA ARG A 21 15.59 -21.42 19.23
C ARG A 21 14.08 -21.24 19.46
N HIS A 22 13.69 -20.52 20.50
CA HIS A 22 12.28 -20.23 20.75
C HIS A 22 11.70 -19.33 19.65
N MET A 23 12.42 -18.28 19.25
CA MET A 23 12.02 -17.44 18.12
C MET A 23 11.90 -18.22 16.82
N ASP A 24 12.87 -19.10 16.52
CA ASP A 24 12.85 -19.90 15.28
C ASP A 24 11.63 -20.82 15.24
N LYS A 25 11.28 -21.44 16.37
CA LYS A 25 10.06 -22.23 16.49
C LYS A 25 8.81 -21.38 16.25
N LYS A 26 8.72 -20.20 16.89
CA LYS A 26 7.58 -19.29 16.68
C LYS A 26 7.46 -18.81 15.23
N LYS A 27 8.59 -18.60 14.56
CA LYS A 27 8.61 -18.25 13.14
C LYS A 27 8.12 -19.40 12.27
N ALA A 28 8.50 -20.64 12.58
CA ALA A 28 8.01 -21.83 11.90
C ALA A 28 6.49 -22.03 12.12
N ASP A 29 6.02 -21.93 13.37
CA ASP A 29 4.59 -22.01 13.70
C ASP A 29 3.79 -20.94 12.94
N LEU A 30 4.31 -19.69 12.88
CA LEU A 30 3.67 -18.59 12.14
C LEU A 30 3.65 -18.84 10.63
N ALA A 31 4.71 -19.44 10.07
CA ALA A 31 4.77 -19.78 8.66
C ALA A 31 3.77 -20.90 8.31
N GLU A 32 3.58 -21.88 9.19
CA GLU A 32 2.59 -22.94 9.03
C GLU A 32 1.15 -22.40 9.08
N LEU A 33 0.89 -21.45 9.99
CA LEU A 33 -0.40 -20.77 10.12
C LEU A 33 -0.65 -19.69 9.05
N HIS A 34 0.35 -19.37 8.23
CA HIS A 34 0.33 -18.19 7.36
C HIS A 34 -0.83 -18.22 6.36
N ASP A 35 -0.99 -19.35 5.67
CA ASP A 35 -2.01 -19.52 4.64
C ASP A 35 -3.42 -19.40 5.22
N ASP A 36 -3.67 -20.03 6.38
CA ASP A 36 -4.95 -19.94 7.08
C ASP A 36 -5.26 -18.53 7.56
N LEU A 37 -4.26 -17.81 8.07
CA LEU A 37 -4.40 -16.41 8.49
C LEU A 37 -4.70 -15.50 7.30
N ILE A 38 -3.99 -15.65 6.18
CA ILE A 38 -4.26 -14.92 4.94
C ILE A 38 -5.68 -15.24 4.46
N ASN A 39 -6.04 -16.52 4.34
CA ASN A 39 -7.36 -16.92 3.87
C ASN A 39 -8.48 -16.36 4.75
N THR A 40 -8.33 -16.42 6.07
CA THR A 40 -9.29 -15.85 7.02
C THR A 40 -9.42 -14.34 6.85
N TYR A 41 -8.28 -13.64 6.73
CA TYR A 41 -8.24 -12.20 6.52
C TYR A 41 -8.88 -11.78 5.19
N LEU A 42 -8.55 -12.46 4.09
CA LEU A 42 -9.10 -12.21 2.77
C LEU A 42 -10.61 -12.46 2.74
N ASN A 43 -11.09 -13.56 3.34
CA ASN A 43 -12.52 -13.85 3.39
C ASN A 43 -13.30 -12.79 4.19
N ARG A 44 -12.72 -12.27 5.28
CA ARG A 44 -13.34 -11.21 6.08
C ARG A 44 -13.43 -9.89 5.32
N ASP A 45 -12.37 -9.54 4.59
CA ASP A 45 -12.19 -8.23 3.98
C ASP A 45 -12.29 -8.24 2.44
N ILE A 46 -12.87 -9.31 1.84
CA ILE A 46 -12.93 -9.51 0.38
C ILE A 46 -13.57 -8.35 -0.37
N ARG A 47 -14.55 -7.67 0.25
CA ARG A 47 -15.24 -6.51 -0.31
C ARG A 47 -14.41 -5.23 -0.28
N LYS A 48 -13.34 -5.20 0.50
CA LYS A 48 -12.41 -4.07 0.68
C LYS A 48 -11.06 -4.32 0.03
N ALA A 49 -10.89 -5.48 -0.60
CA ALA A 49 -9.66 -5.86 -1.25
C ALA A 49 -9.50 -5.11 -2.57
N THR A 50 -8.37 -4.42 -2.73
CA THR A 50 -8.00 -3.75 -3.97
C THR A 50 -6.76 -4.43 -4.55
N ILE A 51 -6.83 -4.81 -5.83
CA ILE A 51 -5.70 -5.36 -6.58
C ILE A 51 -5.18 -4.25 -7.48
N LEU A 52 -3.93 -3.83 -7.26
CA LEU A 52 -3.26 -2.81 -8.05
C LEU A 52 -2.17 -3.48 -8.88
N ASN A 53 -2.22 -3.28 -10.19
CA ASN A 53 -1.09 -3.55 -11.06
C ASN A 53 -0.27 -2.27 -11.13
N ILE A 54 0.85 -2.25 -10.41
CA ILE A 54 1.78 -1.12 -10.41
C ILE A 54 2.86 -1.46 -11.42
N ASP A 55 3.01 -0.61 -12.41
CA ASP A 55 4.11 -0.68 -13.35
C ASP A 55 5.42 -0.29 -12.65
N ASP A 56 6.46 -1.11 -12.76
CA ASP A 56 7.81 -0.82 -12.26
C ASP A 56 8.54 0.22 -13.12
N TYR A 57 7.83 0.91 -14.02
CA TYR A 57 8.30 1.92 -14.98
C TYR A 57 9.49 2.76 -14.52
N HIS A 58 9.54 3.11 -13.24
CA HIS A 58 10.78 3.54 -12.60
C HIS A 58 11.18 2.47 -11.61
N ASN A 59 12.21 1.71 -11.96
CA ASN A 59 12.86 0.78 -11.04
C ASN A 59 13.06 1.52 -9.72
N ILE A 60 12.22 1.23 -8.72
CA ILE A 60 12.14 1.97 -7.45
C ILE A 60 13.44 1.88 -6.65
N HIS A 61 14.35 1.01 -7.08
CA HIS A 61 15.67 0.82 -6.51
C HIS A 61 16.76 1.66 -7.18
N ALA A 62 16.46 2.45 -8.22
CA ALA A 62 17.42 3.27 -8.95
C ALA A 62 16.96 4.75 -9.11
N LYS A 63 17.82 5.70 -8.74
CA LYS A 63 17.63 7.15 -9.00
C LYS A 63 17.95 7.48 -10.47
N TRP A 64 17.14 7.04 -11.41
CA TRP A 64 17.33 7.41 -12.82
C TRP A 64 16.11 8.19 -13.32
N THR A 65 16.36 9.35 -13.94
CA THR A 65 15.36 10.08 -14.72
C THR A 65 15.20 9.35 -16.05
N PRO A 66 13.99 9.00 -16.48
CA PRO A 66 13.78 8.26 -17.73
C PRO A 66 14.27 9.08 -18.91
N ASP A 67 15.05 8.45 -19.78
CA ASP A 67 15.51 9.03 -21.05
C ASP A 67 14.60 8.65 -22.24
N THR A 68 13.62 7.78 -22.00
CA THR A 68 12.77 7.18 -23.03
C THR A 68 11.30 7.13 -22.60
N CYS A 69 10.41 7.41 -23.57
CA CYS A 69 8.96 7.29 -23.43
C CYS A 69 8.51 5.92 -23.99
N SER A 70 9.13 4.84 -23.52
CA SER A 70 8.81 3.48 -23.95
C SER A 70 7.77 2.90 -23.02
N THR A 71 6.51 2.79 -23.45
CA THR A 71 5.44 2.12 -22.69
C THR A 71 5.90 0.75 -22.20
N SER A 72 5.79 0.52 -20.89
CA SER A 72 6.10 -0.74 -20.23
C SER A 72 5.35 -1.91 -20.85
N THR A 73 6.04 -3.06 -20.95
CA THR A 73 5.42 -4.34 -21.28
C THR A 73 4.88 -5.00 -20.01
N VAL A 74 3.93 -5.93 -20.15
CA VAL A 74 3.30 -6.68 -19.03
C VAL A 74 4.34 -7.31 -18.08
N SER A 75 5.54 -7.62 -18.58
CA SER A 75 6.67 -8.14 -17.80
C SER A 75 7.19 -7.20 -16.70
N HIS A 76 6.84 -5.91 -16.74
CA HIS A 76 7.28 -4.88 -15.79
C HIS A 76 6.23 -4.56 -14.72
N MET A 77 5.07 -5.23 -14.74
CA MET A 77 4.04 -4.99 -13.74
C MET A 77 4.27 -5.84 -12.49
N ALA A 78 4.25 -5.20 -11.33
CA ALA A 78 4.11 -5.85 -10.04
C ALA A 78 2.65 -5.76 -9.57
N THR A 79 2.05 -6.90 -9.23
CA THR A 79 0.71 -6.93 -8.62
C THR A 79 0.82 -6.80 -7.11
N GLN A 80 0.25 -5.74 -6.55
CA GLN A 80 0.14 -5.54 -5.10
C GLN A 80 -1.32 -5.69 -4.66
N MET A 81 -1.54 -6.52 -3.64
CA MET A 81 -2.84 -6.64 -2.97
C MET A 81 -2.86 -5.74 -1.74
N LEU A 82 -3.76 -4.75 -1.73
CA LEU A 82 -3.99 -3.88 -0.59
C LEU A 82 -5.37 -4.17 0.00
N ASN A 83 -5.40 -4.59 1.25
CA ASN A 83 -6.62 -4.64 2.03
C ASN A 83 -6.59 -3.50 3.06
N SER A 84 -7.74 -2.84 3.20
CA SER A 84 -7.94 -1.66 4.05
C SER A 84 -7.31 -0.38 3.52
N ILE A 85 -7.95 0.18 2.49
CA ILE A 85 -8.04 1.62 2.39
C ILE A 85 -9.51 1.93 2.72
N GLU A 86 -9.77 2.70 3.77
CA GLU A 86 -11.08 3.35 3.93
C GLU A 86 -11.17 4.41 2.83
N THR A 87 -11.49 3.96 1.62
CA THR A 87 -11.80 4.86 0.52
C THR A 87 -13.29 5.13 0.57
N ASP A 88 -13.65 6.41 0.54
CA ASP A 88 -15.00 6.79 0.18
C ASP A 88 -15.35 6.15 -1.16
N ALA A 89 -16.56 5.61 -1.28
CA ALA A 89 -17.09 5.18 -2.57
C ALA A 89 -16.97 6.33 -3.57
N ILE A 90 -16.81 6.02 -4.87
CA ILE A 90 -16.83 7.02 -5.93
C ILE A 90 -18.07 7.90 -5.70
N PRO A 91 -17.89 9.20 -5.49
CA PRO A 91 -18.97 10.05 -5.01
C PRO A 91 -20.06 10.11 -6.08
N ILE A 92 -21.30 9.80 -5.70
CA ILE A 92 -22.46 9.85 -6.61
C ILE A 92 -22.67 11.27 -7.16
N TYR A 93 -22.16 12.28 -6.45
CA TYR A 93 -22.22 13.69 -6.79
C TYR A 93 -20.82 14.34 -6.72
N GLY A 94 -20.47 15.12 -7.74
CA GLY A 94 -19.26 15.96 -7.73
C GLY A 94 -19.37 17.13 -6.74
N LEU A 95 -18.28 17.91 -6.61
CA LEU A 95 -18.18 19.03 -5.65
C LEU A 95 -19.18 20.16 -5.89
N ASN A 96 -19.76 20.23 -7.08
CA ASN A 96 -20.82 21.16 -7.46
C ASN A 96 -22.25 20.58 -7.29
N GLY A 97 -22.39 19.38 -6.73
CA GLY A 97 -23.68 18.69 -6.56
C GLY A 97 -24.24 18.03 -7.82
N VAL A 98 -23.51 18.05 -8.94
CA VAL A 98 -23.92 17.36 -10.18
C VAL A 98 -23.59 15.88 -10.07
N SER A 99 -24.52 15.00 -10.47
CA SER A 99 -24.27 13.56 -10.43
C SER A 99 -23.11 13.18 -11.36
N VAL A 100 -22.20 12.34 -10.86
CA VAL A 100 -21.13 11.77 -11.70
C VAL A 100 -21.67 10.67 -12.63
N HIS A 101 -22.90 10.19 -12.43
CA HIS A 101 -23.53 9.21 -13.29
C HIS A 101 -24.26 9.93 -14.44
N ASN A 102 -23.88 9.61 -15.67
CA ASN A 102 -24.56 10.06 -16.88
C ASN A 102 -25.10 8.84 -17.66
N HIS A 103 -25.75 9.05 -18.80
CA HIS A 103 -26.23 7.93 -19.64
C HIS A 103 -25.12 6.99 -20.16
N ALA A 104 -23.85 7.39 -20.09
CA ALA A 104 -22.67 6.57 -20.41
C ALA A 104 -22.06 5.90 -19.15
N LEU A 105 -22.86 5.69 -18.10
CA LEU A 105 -22.54 5.10 -16.78
C LEU A 105 -21.82 6.06 -15.82
N ILE A 106 -20.74 6.69 -16.26
CA ILE A 106 -19.89 7.56 -15.44
C ILE A 106 -19.36 8.70 -16.30
N ASP A 107 -19.41 9.93 -15.78
CA ASP A 107 -18.79 11.11 -16.36
C ASP A 107 -17.30 11.21 -15.95
N PRO A 108 -16.35 10.91 -16.85
CA PRO A 108 -14.93 10.89 -16.52
C PRO A 108 -14.39 12.29 -16.20
N LEU A 109 -15.01 13.36 -16.72
CA LEU A 109 -14.52 14.72 -16.52
C LEU A 109 -14.83 15.20 -15.10
N ILE A 110 -16.01 14.85 -14.59
CA ILE A 110 -16.41 15.17 -13.22
C ILE A 110 -15.59 14.35 -12.21
N ILE A 111 -15.33 13.06 -12.48
CA ILE A 111 -14.44 12.24 -11.63
C ILE A 111 -13.02 12.81 -11.62
N SER A 112 -12.47 13.13 -12.80
CA SER A 112 -11.11 13.69 -12.88
C SER A 112 -11.00 14.98 -12.08
N LYS A 113 -12.00 15.88 -12.17
CA LYS A 113 -12.02 17.12 -11.40
C LYS A 113 -12.13 16.87 -9.90
N TYR A 114 -12.96 15.92 -9.48
CA TYR A 114 -13.08 15.53 -8.07
C TYR A 114 -11.76 14.99 -7.51
N LEU A 115 -11.11 14.08 -8.25
CA LEU A 115 -9.83 13.50 -7.85
C LEU A 115 -8.72 14.54 -7.80
N ASP A 116 -8.73 15.49 -8.75
CA ASP A 116 -7.76 16.57 -8.80
C ASP A 116 -7.90 17.49 -7.57
N GLU A 117 -9.12 17.93 -7.27
CA GLU A 117 -9.40 18.83 -6.14
C GLU A 117 -9.21 18.14 -4.77
N LYS A 118 -9.59 16.86 -4.64
CA LYS A 118 -9.52 16.13 -3.36
C LYS A 118 -8.14 15.55 -3.07
N TYR A 119 -7.45 15.02 -4.07
CA TYR A 119 -6.21 14.27 -3.87
C TYR A 119 -5.00 14.95 -4.54
N MET A 120 -5.10 15.30 -5.82
CA MET A 120 -3.91 15.79 -6.54
C MET A 120 -3.44 17.16 -6.05
N ARG A 121 -4.35 18.08 -5.71
CA ARG A 121 -3.98 19.38 -5.13
C ARG A 121 -3.16 19.23 -3.84
N VAL A 122 -3.49 18.21 -3.04
CA VAL A 122 -2.76 17.88 -1.80
C VAL A 122 -1.44 17.19 -2.13
N MET A 123 -1.38 16.38 -3.19
CA MET A 123 -0.16 15.71 -3.65
C MET A 123 0.84 16.63 -4.37
N THR A 124 0.37 17.71 -5.01
CA THR A 124 1.22 18.73 -5.64
C THR A 124 2.00 19.59 -4.64
N VAL A 125 1.61 19.56 -3.36
CA VAL A 125 2.39 20.19 -2.29
C VAL A 125 3.36 19.17 -1.69
N THR A 126 4.64 19.55 -1.61
CA THR A 126 5.68 18.74 -0.98
C THR A 126 5.31 18.44 0.48
N PHE A 127 5.76 17.29 1.02
CA PHE A 127 5.44 16.89 2.40
C PHE A 127 5.70 18.01 3.42
N SER A 128 6.81 18.75 3.24
CA SER A 128 7.14 19.91 4.07
C SER A 128 6.16 21.07 3.89
N GLY A 129 5.73 21.38 2.66
CA GLY A 129 4.77 22.45 2.37
C GLY A 129 3.35 22.24 2.89
N ARG A 130 3.00 21.02 3.32
CA ARG A 130 1.67 20.70 3.86
C ARG A 130 1.44 21.21 5.28
N PHE A 131 2.50 21.59 6.01
CA PHE A 131 2.43 22.05 7.40
C PHE A 131 2.62 23.57 7.58
N TYR A 132 2.71 24.33 6.48
CA TYR A 132 2.97 25.78 6.49
C TYR A 132 1.79 26.62 5.97
N HIS A 133 0.59 26.05 5.90
CA HIS A 133 -0.62 26.75 5.47
C HIS A 133 -1.72 26.72 6.53
N ASP A 134 -1.35 26.95 7.78
CA ASP A 134 -2.27 27.40 8.83
C ASP A 134 -1.75 28.75 9.36
N ASP A 135 -2.11 29.83 8.66
CA ASP A 135 -2.12 31.23 9.14
C ASP A 135 -3.17 32.02 8.33
#